data_AF-T1CHZ3-F1
#
_entry.id   AF-T1CHZ3-F1
#
_cell.length_a   1.000
_cell.length_b   1.000
_cell.length_c   1.000
_cell.angle_alpha   90.00
_cell.angle_beta   90.00
_cell.angle_gamma   90.00
#
_symmetry.space_group_name_H-M   'P 1'
#
loop_
_entity.id
_entity.type
_entity.pdbx_description
1 polymer ?
#
loop_
_entity_poly.entity_id
_entity_poly.type
_entity_poly.pdbx_seq_one_letter_code
_entity_poly.pdbx_strand_id
1 'polypeptide(L)' 'MSEEITADILTTHILDLAASGKRMDGRSADQYRPVSVEIGFVTTADGSALARIG' A
#
# COMPACT_ATOMS: atom_id res chain seq x y z
N MET A 1 12.73 -20.57 6.84
CA MET A 1 12.36 -21.70 5.95
C MET A 1 11.03 -21.48 5.24
N SER A 2 9.85 -21.65 5.85
CA SER A 2 8.56 -21.50 5.13
C SER A 2 8.23 -20.05 4.74
N GLU A 3 8.38 -19.09 5.66
CA GLU A 3 8.13 -17.66 5.39
C GLU A 3 9.08 -17.08 4.33
N GLU A 4 10.31 -17.58 4.32
CA GLU A 4 11.40 -17.19 3.43
C GLU A 4 11.11 -17.62 1.98
N ILE A 5 10.65 -18.86 1.79
CA ILE A 5 10.21 -19.37 0.47
C ILE A 5 9.03 -18.53 -0.08
N THR A 6 8.08 -18.15 0.77
CA THR A 6 6.97 -17.28 0.34
C THR A 6 7.44 -15.88 -0.07
N ALA A 7 8.45 -15.32 0.62
CA ALA A 7 9.00 -14.01 0.29
C ALA A 7 9.68 -14.01 -1.10
N ASP A 8 10.43 -15.06 -1.42
CA ASP A 8 11.10 -15.21 -2.72
C ASP A 8 10.10 -15.33 -3.88
N ILE A 9 9.03 -16.12 -3.69
CA ILE A 9 7.96 -16.28 -4.68
C ILE A 9 7.25 -14.94 -4.94
N LEU A 10 6.89 -14.22 -3.86
CA LEU A 10 6.27 -12.90 -3.96
C LEU A 10 7.16 -11.89 -4.69
N THR A 11 8.45 -11.90 -4.38
CA THR A 11 9.44 -11.01 -5.01
C THR A 11 9.52 -11.26 -6.52
N THR A 12 9.62 -12.53 -6.91
CA THR A 12 9.65 -12.92 -8.33
C THR A 12 8.38 -12.46 -9.05
N HIS A 13 7.22 -12.67 -8.44
CA HIS A 13 5.93 -12.24 -9.00
C HIS A 13 5.82 -10.72 -9.18
N ILE A 14 6.31 -9.94 -8.21
CA ILE A 14 6.34 -8.48 -8.30
C ILE A 14 7.23 -8.01 -9.45
N LEU A 15 8.38 -8.65 -9.64
CA LEU A 15 9.32 -8.32 -10.72
C LEU A 15 8.70 -8.62 -12.10
N ASP A 16 8.03 -9.76 -12.26
CA ASP A 16 7.35 -10.12 -13.51
C ASP A 16 6.24 -9.11 -13.86
N LEU A 17 5.46 -8.70 -12.85
CA LEU A 17 4.43 -7.68 -13.02
C LEU A 17 5.04 -6.34 -13.44
N ALA A 18 6.10 -5.91 -12.76
CA ALA A 18 6.79 -4.66 -13.08
C ALA A 18 7.36 -4.67 -14.50
N ALA A 19 7.95 -5.79 -14.94
CA ALA A 19 8.45 -5.96 -16.31
C ALA A 19 7.33 -5.84 -17.36
N SER A 20 6.10 -6.25 -17.02
CA SER A 20 4.91 -6.07 -17.86
C SER A 20 4.21 -4.70 -17.75
N GLY A 21 4.79 -3.77 -16.97
CA GLY A 21 4.22 -2.44 -16.71
C GLY A 21 3.01 -2.46 -15.77
N LYS A 22 2.83 -3.53 -15.00
CA LYS A 22 1.71 -3.74 -14.08
C LYS A 22 2.16 -3.70 -12.63
N ARG A 23 1.22 -3.48 -11.73
CA ARG A 23 1.39 -3.56 -10.27
C ARG A 23 0.44 -4.61 -9.70
N MET A 24 0.75 -5.15 -8.51
CA MET A 24 -0.07 -6.18 -7.86
C MET A 24 -1.53 -5.76 -7.64
N ASP A 25 -1.77 -4.46 -7.45
CA ASP A 25 -3.09 -3.88 -7.21
C ASP A 25 -3.65 -3.14 -8.42
N GLY A 26 -3.07 -3.35 -9.61
CA GLY A 26 -3.56 -2.81 -10.89
C GLY A 26 -3.42 -1.30 -11.07
N ARG A 27 -2.82 -0.60 -10.09
CA ARG A 27 -2.57 0.84 -10.18
C ARG A 27 -1.53 1.17 -11.24
N SER A 28 -1.57 2.40 -11.74
CA SER A 28 -0.47 2.97 -12.55
C SER A 28 0.78 3.23 -11.70
N ALA A 29 1.93 3.42 -12.34
CA ALA A 29 3.19 3.71 -11.65
C ALA A 29 3.14 5.04 -10.85
N ASP A 30 2.40 6.01 -11.35
CA ASP A 30 2.18 7.36 -10.81
C ASP A 30 0.92 7.49 -9.93
N GLN A 31 0.14 6.41 -9.78
CA GLN A 31 -1.10 6.43 -9.02
C GLN A 31 -0.88 6.05 -7.54
N TYR A 32 -1.25 6.97 -6.64
CA TYR A 32 -1.29 6.74 -5.19
C TYR A 32 -2.32 5.66 -4.80
N ARG A 33 -2.13 5.08 -3.61
CA ARG A 33 -3.19 4.25 -2.99
C ARG A 33 -4.36 5.14 -2.58
N PRO A 34 -5.56 4.58 -2.34
CA PRO A 34 -6.66 5.34 -1.76
C PRO A 34 -6.22 6.05 -0.48
N VAL A 35 -6.45 7.36 -0.42
CA VAL A 35 -6.14 8.20 0.75
C VAL A 35 -7.44 8.68 1.37
N SER A 36 -7.61 8.49 2.68
CA SER A 36 -8.69 9.10 3.45
C SER A 36 -8.13 9.87 4.63
N VAL A 37 -8.63 11.07 4.88
CA VAL A 37 -8.25 11.89 6.03
C VAL A 37 -9.50 12.26 6.81
N GLU A 38 -9.55 11.84 8.06
CA GLU A 38 -10.63 12.15 9.01
C GLU A 38 -10.11 13.15 10.05
N ILE A 39 -10.51 14.42 9.93
CA ILE A 39 -10.09 15.50 10.83
C ILE A 39 -10.91 15.43 12.11
N GLY A 40 -10.30 15.73 13.25
CA GLY A 40 -10.96 15.71 14.56
C GLY A 40 -11.22 14.30 15.11
N PHE A 41 -10.50 13.29 14.62
CA PHE A 41 -10.66 11.89 15.02
C PHE A 41 -10.58 11.68 16.55
N VAL A 42 -9.68 12.40 17.22
CA VAL A 42 -9.59 12.42 18.69
C VAL A 42 -10.34 13.65 19.19
N THR A 43 -11.46 13.41 19.87
CA THR A 43 -12.40 14.45 20.32
C THR A 43 -11.89 15.30 21.48
N THR A 44 -10.94 14.79 22.26
CA THR A 44 -10.34 15.49 23.40
C THR A 44 -9.07 16.26 23.06
N ALA A 45 -8.56 16.11 21.82
CA ALA A 45 -7.35 16.78 21.38
C ALA A 45 -7.69 18.15 20.77
N ASP A 46 -6.84 19.16 21.00
CA ASP A 46 -6.99 20.50 20.40
C ASP A 46 -6.91 20.47 18.86
N GLY A 47 -6.29 19.43 18.30
CA GLY A 47 -6.28 19.14 16.87
C GLY A 47 -5.87 17.69 16.62
N SER A 48 -6.55 17.01 15.70
CA SER A 48 -6.24 15.64 15.32
C SER A 48 -6.66 15.34 13.88
N ALA A 49 -6.03 14.35 13.26
CA ALA A 49 -6.48 13.78 12.00
C ALA A 49 -6.05 12.31 11.89
N LEU A 50 -6.95 11.43 11.43
CA LEU A 50 -6.65 10.06 11.07
C LEU A 50 -6.47 9.96 9.56
N ALA A 51 -5.25 9.69 9.11
CA ALA A 51 -4.95 9.42 7.72
C ALA A 51 -4.88 7.91 7.46
N ARG A 52 -5.50 7.44 6.38
CA ARG A 52 -5.36 6.07 5.85
C ARG A 52 -4.82 6.18 4.43
N ILE A 53 -3.80 5.38 4.10
CA ILE A 53 -3.17 5.35 2.78
C ILE A 53 -3.01 3.89 2.37
N GLY A 54 -3.95 3.40 1.57
CA GLY A 54 -4.05 1.98 1.23
C GLY A 54 -4.69 1.14 2.31
#